data_AF-A0A7V8W8I1-F1
#
_entry.id   AF-A0A7V8W8I1-F1
#
_cell.length_a   1.000
_cell.length_b   1.000
_cell.length_c   1.000
_cell.angle_alpha   90.00
_cell.angle_beta   90.00
_cell.angle_gamma   90.00
#
_symmetry.space_group_name_H-M   'P 1'
#
loop_
_entity.id
_entity.type
_entity.pdbx_description
1 polymer ?
#
loop_
_entity_poly.entity_id
_entity_poly.type
_entity_poly.pdbx_seq_one_letter_code
_entity_poly.pdbx_strand_id
1 'polypeptide(L)' 'DGMELIRQIIAIYQNYDYKTQVLVASVRHTMHVVEAALAGGDICTMPYSVYQQLIKHPLTDIGLKKFLADWNAQRPT' A
#
# COMPACT_ATOMS: atom_id res chain seq x y z
N ASP A 1 -9.74 2.40 18.05
CA ASP A 1 -9.38 2.31 16.63
C ASP A 1 -7.97 1.72 16.56
N GLY A 2 -7.76 0.65 15.79
CA GLY A 2 -6.48 -0.05 15.73
C GLY A 2 -5.36 0.80 15.13
N MET A 3 -5.69 1.67 14.16
CA MET A 3 -4.70 2.52 13.51
C MET A 3 -4.29 3.71 14.36
N GLU A 4 -5.15 4.14 15.29
CA GLU A 4 -4.79 5.15 16.28
C GLU A 4 -3.70 4.66 17.23
N LEU A 5 -3.80 3.40 17.67
CA LEU A 5 -2.76 2.78 18.48
C LEU A 5 -1.41 2.73 17.74
N ILE A 6 -1.42 2.39 16.45
CA ILE A 6 -0.20 2.35 15.63
C ILE A 6 0.44 3.74 15.54
N ARG A 7 -0.35 4.81 15.32
CA ARG A 7 0.15 6.20 15.30
C ARG A 7 0.81 6.59 16.61
N GLN A 8 0.21 6.21 17.74
CA GLN A 8 0.77 6.50 19.08
C GLN A 8 2.09 5.76 19.30
N ILE A 9 2.18 4.48 18.91
CA ILE A 9 3.42 3.69 19.02
C ILE A 9 4.54 4.32 18.20
N ILE A 10 4.26 4.70 16.96
CA ILE A 10 5.25 5.32 16.07
C ILE A 10 5.72 6.65 16.64
N ALA A 11 4.80 7.50 17.14
CA ALA A 11 5.16 8.77 17.77
C ALA A 11 6.07 8.56 19.00
N ILE A 12 5.77 7.56 19.84
CA ILE A 12 6.64 7.21 20.98
C ILE A 12 8.03 6.80 20.49
N TYR A 13 8.12 5.97 19.44
CA TYR A 13 9.40 5.48 18.95
C TYR A 13 10.27 6.59 18.35
N GLN A 14 9.64 7.52 17.63
CA GLN A 14 10.31 8.70 17.09
C GLN A 14 10.78 9.66 18.18
N ASN A 15 9.98 9.87 19.23
CA ASN A 15 10.33 10.78 20.34
C ASN A 15 11.59 10.35 21.10
N TYR A 16 11.85 9.04 21.19
CA TYR A 16 12.97 8.49 21.96
C TYR A 16 14.07 7.86 21.11
N ASP A 17 14.02 8.05 19.78
CA ASP A 17 14.99 7.51 18.81
C ASP A 17 15.22 5.99 18.98
N TYR A 18 14.14 5.23 19.28
CA TYR A 18 14.23 3.79 19.37
C TYR A 18 14.55 3.20 18.00
N LYS A 19 15.49 2.25 17.96
CA LYS A 19 15.91 1.57 16.71
C LYS A 19 15.03 0.37 16.34
N THR A 20 14.11 0.00 17.23
CA THR A 20 13.15 -1.08 16.99
C THR A 20 12.20 -0.68 15.87
N GLN A 21 11.96 -1.60 14.93
CA GLN A 21 11.04 -1.38 13.82
C GLN A 21 9.61 -1.75 14.21
N VAL A 22 8.64 -0.93 13.80
CA VAL A 22 7.22 -1.14 14.01
C VAL A 22 6.66 -2.03 12.89
N LEU A 23 6.31 -3.26 13.25
CA LEU A 23 5.63 -4.21 12.36
C LEU A 23 4.11 -4.12 12.56
N VAL A 24 3.43 -3.49 11.61
CA VAL A 24 1.97 -3.41 11.56
C VAL A 24 1.40 -4.74 11.09
N ALA A 25 0.68 -5.43 11.98
CA ALA A 25 0.07 -6.72 11.73
C ALA A 25 -1.46 -6.66 11.74
N SER A 26 -2.12 -7.80 11.50
CA SER A 26 -3.58 -7.91 11.48
C SER A 26 -4.24 -6.98 10.43
N VAL A 27 -3.55 -6.73 9.32
CA VAL A 27 -4.08 -6.00 8.18
C VAL A 27 -5.17 -6.82 7.48
N ARG A 28 -6.35 -6.23 7.29
CA ARG A 28 -7.53 -6.93 6.75
C ARG A 28 -8.02 -6.39 5.40
N HIS A 29 -7.65 -5.17 5.04
CA HIS A 29 -8.03 -4.53 3.79
C HIS A 29 -6.99 -3.49 3.38
N THR A 30 -7.05 -3.04 2.12
CA THR A 30 -6.08 -2.10 1.54
C THR A 30 -5.95 -0.79 2.34
N MET A 31 -7.04 -0.28 2.91
CA MET A 31 -6.98 0.95 3.73
C MET A 31 -6.12 0.82 4.99
N HIS A 32 -6.04 -0.34 5.64
CA HIS A 32 -5.09 -0.52 6.76
C HIS A 32 -3.64 -0.35 6.29
N VAL A 33 -3.32 -0.77 5.06
CA VAL A 33 -1.96 -0.60 4.51
C VAL A 33 -1.68 0.87 4.22
N VAL A 34 -2.64 1.58 3.64
CA VAL A 34 -2.52 3.03 3.38
C VAL A 34 -2.33 3.79 4.69
N GLU A 35 -3.17 3.52 5.70
CA GLU A 35 -3.07 4.18 7.00
C GLU A 35 -1.77 3.82 7.74
N ALA A 36 -1.30 2.57 7.64
CA ALA A 36 -0.02 2.15 8.22
C ALA A 36 1.16 2.88 7.57
N ALA A 37 1.16 3.00 6.24
CA ALA A 37 2.19 3.73 5.51
C ALA A 37 2.17 5.23 5.86
N LEU A 38 0.98 5.85 5.93
CA LEU A 38 0.83 7.25 6.32
C LEU A 38 1.25 7.50 7.77
N ALA A 39 1.03 6.55 8.66
CA ALA A 39 1.46 6.64 10.04
C ALA A 39 2.98 6.53 10.21
N GLY A 40 3.69 5.98 9.20
CA GLY A 40 5.14 5.74 9.25
C GLY A 40 5.52 4.36 9.80
N GLY A 41 4.67 3.34 9.62
CA GLY A 41 5.00 1.97 10.02
C GLY A 41 6.12 1.39 9.15
N ASP A 42 7.18 0.88 9.78
CA ASP A 42 8.37 0.38 9.09
C ASP A 42 8.09 -0.87 8.25
N ILE A 43 7.29 -1.80 8.80
CA ILE A 43 6.96 -3.08 8.17
C ILE A 43 5.45 -3.29 8.25
N CYS A 44 4.86 -3.87 7.21
CA CYS A 44 3.46 -4.27 7.19
C CYS A 44 3.33 -5.74 6.79
N THR A 45 2.73 -6.57 7.65
CA THR A 45 2.40 -7.97 7.33
C THR A 45 0.92 -8.10 7.01
N MET A 46 0.61 -8.75 5.90
CA MET A 46 -0.75 -8.82 5.38
C MET A 46 -1.03 -10.15 4.65
N PRO A 47 -2.29 -10.58 4.55
CA PRO A 47 -2.68 -11.69 3.69
C PRO A 47 -2.35 -11.42 2.21
N TYR A 48 -2.00 -12.48 1.47
CA TYR A 48 -1.70 -12.38 0.03
C TYR A 48 -2.84 -11.75 -0.79
N SER A 49 -4.09 -12.00 -0.41
CA SER A 49 -5.27 -11.41 -1.07
C SER A 49 -5.31 -9.89 -0.95
N VAL A 50 -4.91 -9.31 0.18
CA VAL A 50 -4.82 -7.85 0.37
C VAL A 50 -3.70 -7.29 -0.51
N TYR A 51 -2.54 -7.95 -0.54
CA TYR A 51 -1.44 -7.54 -1.41
C TYR A 51 -1.84 -7.49 -2.89
N GLN A 52 -2.56 -8.51 -3.38
CA GLN A 52 -3.06 -8.52 -4.76
C GLN A 52 -4.05 -7.38 -5.06
N GLN A 53 -4.78 -6.90 -4.07
CA GLN A 53 -5.68 -5.76 -4.24
C GLN A 53 -4.93 -4.43 -4.33
N LEU A 54 -3.79 -4.29 -3.63
CA LEU A 54 -2.99 -3.05 -3.64
C LEU A 54 -2.48 -2.67 -5.04
N ILE A 55 -2.17 -3.67 -5.86
CA ILE A 55 -1.61 -3.46 -7.21
C ILE A 55 -2.69 -3.28 -8.30
N LYS A 56 -3.98 -3.34 -7.93
CA LYS A 56 -5.09 -3.27 -8.88
C LYS A 56 -5.80 -1.93 -8.79
N HIS A 57 -6.01 -1.29 -9.93
CA HIS A 57 -6.85 -0.10 -10.02
C HIS A 57 -7.58 -0.06 -11.38
N PRO A 58 -8.90 0.21 -11.43
CA PRO A 58 -9.67 0.20 -12.68
C PRO A 58 -9.12 1.13 -13.76
N LEU A 59 -8.60 2.30 -13.36
CA LEU A 59 -8.01 3.25 -14.31
C LEU A 59 -6.68 2.75 -14.90
N THR A 60 -5.94 1.92 -14.17
CA THR A 60 -4.70 1.29 -14.70
C THR A 60 -5.05 0.31 -15.82
N ASP A 61 -6.08 -0.53 -15.62
CA ASP A 61 -6.53 -1.47 -16.64
C ASP A 61 -7.07 -0.75 -17.89
N ILE A 62 -7.85 0.31 -17.69
CA ILE A 62 -8.36 1.15 -18.79
C ILE A 62 -7.21 1.83 -19.53
N GLY A 63 -6.23 2.36 -18.80
CA GLY A 63 -5.04 3.00 -19.37
C GLY A 63 -4.22 2.04 -20.23
N LEU A 64 -3.92 0.84 -19.71
CA LEU A 64 -3.19 -0.18 -20.43
C LEU A 64 -3.90 -0.62 -21.71
N LYS A 65 -5.22 -0.81 -21.67
CA LYS A 65 -6.01 -1.18 -22.85
C LYS A 65 -5.94 -0.11 -23.94
N LYS A 66 -6.09 1.17 -23.57
CA LYS A 66 -5.98 2.29 -24.51
C LYS A 66 -4.58 2.37 -25.10
N PHE A 67 -3.56 2.28 -24.26
CA PHE A 67 -2.16 2.32 -24.69
C PHE A 67 -1.84 1.23 -25.72
N LEU A 68 -2.29 -0.01 -25.49
CA LEU A 68 -2.08 -1.11 -26.45
C LEU A 68 -2.85 -0.92 -27.75
N ALA A 69 -4.06 -0.35 -27.70
CA ALA A 69 -4.84 -0.04 -28.90
C ALA A 69 -4.13 1.00 -29.78
N ASP A 70 -3.66 2.09 -29.16
CA ASP A 70 -2.93 3.16 -29.84
C ASP A 70 -1.62 2.64 -30.45
N TRP A 71 -0.89 1.79 -29.72
CA TRP A 71 0.34 1.16 -30.21
C TRP A 71 0.12 0.29 -31.45
N ASN A 72 -0.91 -0.56 -31.42
CA ASN A 72 -1.22 -1.45 -32.54
C ASN A 72 -1.68 -0.68 -33.78
N ALA A 73 -2.37 0.45 -33.61
CA ALA A 73 -2.80 1.29 -34.72
C ALA A 73 -1.62 1.95 -35.47
N GLN A 74 -0.49 2.17 -34.80
CA GLN A 74 0.70 2.79 -35.40
C GLN A 74 1.68 1.77 -36.00
N ARG A 75 1.47 0.47 -35.82
CA ARG A 75 2.39 -0.57 -36.32
C ARG A 75 2.17 -0.78 -37.82
N PRO A 76 3.14 -0.49 -38.70
CA PRO A 76 3.01 -0.86 -40.11
C PRO A 76 3.00 -2.38 -40.21
N THR A 77 1.98 -2.93 -40.87
CA THR A 77 1.85 -4.37 -41.19
C THR A 77 3.06 -4.89 -41.93
#